data_AF-A0A2Z2KND3-F1
#
_entry.id   AF-A0A2Z2KND3-F1
#
_cell.length_a   1.000
_cell.length_b   1.000
_cell.length_c   1.000
_cell.angle_alpha   90.00
_cell.angle_beta   90.00
_cell.angle_gamma   90.00
#
_symmetry.space_group_name_H-M   'P 1'
#
loop_
_entity.id
_entity.type
_entity.pdbx_description
1 polymer ?
#
loop_
_entity_poly.entity_id
_entity_poly.type
_entity_poly.pdbx_seq_one_letter_code
_entity_poly.pdbx_strand_id
1 'polypeptide(L)'
;MGYLTRQHDAITGLYIKIKLQFQAVLDQVFPEYKGMFGDLHSSVSLNTLLAFPTSDAVLKAGKTKVAEKIACLCMRRSESWARSKAEALLAAAERNPFRKAPFHSHLMSHEIYVSILAGLA
;
A
#
# COMPACT_ATOMS: atom_id res chain seq x y z
N MET A 1 -0.03 -31.51 -20.92
CA MET A 1 -0.50 -31.08 -19.59
C MET A 1 0.58 -30.44 -18.71
N GLY A 2 1.86 -30.84 -18.74
CA GLY A 2 2.85 -30.33 -17.77
C GLY A 2 3.41 -28.91 -17.99
N TYR A 3 3.35 -28.35 -19.21
CA TYR A 3 3.95 -27.03 -19.49
C TYR A 3 3.13 -25.87 -18.90
N LEU A 4 1.81 -25.92 -19.03
CA LEU A 4 0.91 -24.90 -18.49
C LEU A 4 0.92 -24.88 -16.96
N THR A 5 0.96 -26.04 -16.31
CA THR A 5 1.09 -26.13 -14.84
C THR A 5 2.41 -25.57 -14.35
N ARG A 6 3.52 -25.85 -15.04
CA ARG A 6 4.84 -25.27 -14.70
C ARG A 6 4.89 -23.75 -14.89
N GLN A 7 4.23 -23.22 -15.94
CA GLN A 7 4.12 -21.77 -16.12
C GLN A 7 3.24 -21.14 -15.03
N HIS A 8 2.12 -21.77 -14.69
CA HIS A 8 1.24 -21.31 -13.61
C HIS A 8 1.98 -21.31 -12.26
N ASP A 9 2.74 -22.36 -11.95
CA ASP A 9 3.54 -22.44 -10.72
C ASP A 9 4.68 -21.40 -10.71
N ALA A 10 5.33 -21.17 -11.85
CA ALA A 10 6.36 -20.13 -11.98
C ALA A 10 5.78 -18.72 -11.76
N ILE A 11 4.61 -18.43 -12.33
CA ILE A 11 3.91 -17.15 -12.16
C ILE A 11 3.45 -16.98 -10.71
N THR A 12 2.89 -18.04 -10.11
CA THR A 12 2.45 -18.03 -8.71
C THR A 12 3.63 -17.82 -7.75
N GLY A 13 4.76 -18.50 -8.00
CA GLY A 13 5.98 -18.33 -7.23
C GLY A 13 6.54 -16.90 -7.33
N LEU A 14 6.52 -16.31 -8.52
CA LEU A 14 6.92 -14.91 -8.71
C LEU A 14 6.00 -13.94 -7.96
N TYR A 15 4.69 -14.16 -8.02
CA TYR A 15 3.70 -13.35 -7.31
C TYR A 15 3.91 -13.37 -5.79
N ILE A 16 4.13 -14.54 -5.20
CA ILE A 16 4.45 -14.69 -3.77
C ILE A 16 5.73 -13.92 -3.43
N LYS A 17 6.78 -14.06 -4.25
CA LYS A 17 8.05 -13.35 -4.05
C LYS A 17 7.88 -11.83 -4.07
N ILE A 18 7.11 -11.31 -5.03
CA ILE A 18 6.80 -9.88 -5.13
C ILE A 18 6.07 -9.38 -3.88
N LYS A 19 5.07 -10.12 -3.39
CA LYS A 19 4.36 -9.77 -2.15
C LYS A 19 5.27 -9.71 -0.94
N LEU A 20 6.16 -10.69 -0.79
CA LEU A 20 7.12 -10.73 0.32
C LEU A 20 8.10 -9.56 0.25
N GLN A 21 8.60 -9.23 -0.94
CA GLN A 21 9.48 -8.08 -1.13
C GLN A 21 8.76 -6.77 -0.81
N PHE A 22 7.54 -6.57 -1.33
CA PHE A 22 6.70 -5.42 -1.00
C PHE A 22 6.50 -5.28 0.51
N GLN A 23 6.15 -6.37 1.21
CA GLN A 23 5.97 -6.37 2.66
C GLN A 23 7.25 -5.99 3.40
N ALA A 24 8.41 -6.52 2.97
CA ALA A 24 9.70 -6.21 3.58
C ALA A 24 10.08 -4.73 3.41
N VAL A 25 9.80 -4.15 2.24
CA VAL A 25 10.00 -2.71 2.01
C VAL A 25 9.05 -1.89 2.87
N LEU A 26 7.78 -2.28 2.93
CA LEU A 26 6.78 -1.58 3.72
C LEU A 26 7.11 -1.62 5.22
N ASP A 27 7.63 -2.73 5.73
CA ASP A 27 8.07 -2.85 7.13
C ASP A 27 9.26 -1.91 7.46
N GLN A 28 10.04 -1.50 6.47
CA GLN A 28 11.18 -0.59 6.63
C GLN A 28 10.84 0.89 6.41
N VAL A 29 9.66 1.19 5.85
CA VAL A 29 9.26 2.56 5.48
C VAL A 29 8.01 3.00 6.21
N PHE A 30 7.03 2.11 6.35
CA PHE A 30 5.75 2.40 7.02
C PHE A 30 5.12 1.13 7.63
N PRO A 31 5.74 0.54 8.66
CA PRO A 31 5.36 -0.77 9.20
C PRO A 31 3.93 -0.85 9.73
N GLU A 32 3.39 0.25 10.28
CA GLU A 32 2.02 0.28 10.79
C GLU A 32 0.96 0.30 9.67
N TYR A 33 1.35 0.55 8.41
CA TYR A 33 0.41 0.61 7.28
C TYR A 33 -0.33 -0.71 7.06
N LYS A 34 0.33 -1.85 7.33
CA LYS A 34 -0.25 -3.19 7.12
C LYS A 34 -1.54 -3.47 7.91
N GLY A 35 -1.77 -2.74 8.99
CA GLY A 35 -3.00 -2.84 9.80
C GLY A 35 -4.09 -1.82 9.42
N MET A 36 -3.83 -0.93 8.46
CA MET A 36 -4.73 0.19 8.16
C MET A 36 -5.96 -0.23 7.37
N PHE A 37 -5.85 -1.28 6.57
CA PHE A 37 -6.95 -1.84 5.77
C PHE A 37 -7.17 -3.30 6.16
N GLY A 38 -8.41 -3.79 6.01
CA GLY A 38 -8.71 -5.20 6.28
C GLY A 38 -7.94 -6.16 5.37
N ASP A 39 -7.54 -5.67 4.19
CA ASP A 39 -6.61 -6.35 3.28
C ASP A 39 -5.61 -5.32 2.71
N LEU A 40 -4.33 -5.56 2.98
CA LEU A 40 -3.21 -4.75 2.51
C LEU A 40 -3.13 -4.72 0.98
N HIS A 41 -3.50 -5.81 0.31
CA HIS A 41 -3.46 -5.92 -1.15
C HIS A 41 -4.77 -5.50 -1.83
N SER A 42 -5.76 -5.00 -1.06
CA SER A 42 -6.98 -4.45 -1.65
C SER A 42 -6.70 -3.23 -2.52
N SER A 43 -7.50 -3.04 -3.56
CA SER A 43 -7.37 -1.90 -4.47
C SER A 43 -7.33 -0.55 -3.74
N VAL A 44 -8.18 -0.35 -2.72
CA VAL A 44 -8.19 0.89 -1.91
C VAL A 44 -6.87 1.05 -1.14
N SER A 45 -6.36 -0.02 -0.54
CA SER A 45 -5.10 0.01 0.22
C SER A 45 -3.91 0.33 -0.69
N LEU A 46 -3.78 -0.37 -1.82
CA LEU A 46 -2.67 -0.16 -2.74
C LEU A 46 -2.71 1.23 -3.38
N ASN A 47 -3.88 1.70 -3.81
CA ASN A 47 -4.01 3.04 -4.39
C ASN A 47 -3.84 4.16 -3.36
N THR A 48 -4.18 3.92 -2.09
CA THR A 48 -3.89 4.87 -1.01
C THR A 48 -2.38 4.96 -0.75
N LEU A 49 -1.69 3.82 -0.74
CA LEU A 49 -0.24 3.75 -0.56
C LEU A 49 0.50 4.36 -1.75
N LEU A 50 0.00 4.20 -2.98
CA LEU A 50 0.54 4.91 -4.15
C LEU A 50 0.41 6.43 -4.03
N ALA A 51 -0.74 6.91 -3.53
CA ALA A 51 -0.96 8.34 -3.34
C ALA A 51 -0.10 8.91 -2.20
N PHE A 52 0.16 8.10 -1.17
CA PHE A 52 0.92 8.50 0.03
C PHE A 52 1.92 7.40 0.42
N PRO A 53 3.05 7.29 -0.27
CA PRO A 53 3.94 6.12 -0.15
C PRO A 53 4.79 6.11 1.11
N THR A 54 4.77 7.18 1.90
CA THR A 54 5.55 7.31 3.14
C THR A 54 4.71 7.95 4.23
N SER A 55 5.09 7.74 5.49
CA SER A 55 4.51 8.47 6.63
C SER A 55 4.61 9.98 6.46
N ASP A 56 5.75 10.48 5.99
CA ASP A 56 5.94 11.91 5.71
C ASP A 56 4.93 12.44 4.67
N ALA A 57 4.69 11.68 3.60
CA ALA A 57 3.69 12.04 2.59
C ALA A 57 2.27 12.11 3.17
N VAL A 58 1.92 11.18 4.06
CA VAL A 58 0.64 11.20 4.79
C VAL A 58 0.54 12.44 5.69
N LEU A 59 1.57 12.71 6.49
CA LEU A 59 1.60 13.86 7.41
C LEU A 59 1.53 15.19 6.65
N LYS A 60 2.27 15.31 5.55
CA LYS A 60 2.28 16.51 4.70
C LYS A 60 0.94 16.72 3.98
N ALA A 61 0.27 15.65 3.57
CA ALA A 61 -1.05 15.73 2.95
C ALA A 61 -2.13 16.16 3.95
N GLY A 62 -2.03 15.70 5.20
CA GLY A 62 -2.98 16.01 6.27
C GLY A 62 -4.29 15.24 6.17
N LYS A 63 -5.05 15.25 7.28
CA LYS A 63 -6.28 14.43 7.47
C LYS A 63 -7.29 14.62 6.35
N THR A 64 -7.57 15.86 5.95
CA THR A 64 -8.60 16.19 4.96
C THR A 64 -8.29 15.58 3.60
N LYS A 65 -7.07 15.82 3.07
CA LYS A 65 -6.66 15.34 1.75
C LYS A 65 -6.57 13.82 1.68
N VAL A 66 -6.11 13.19 2.76
CA VAL A 66 -6.07 11.72 2.89
C VAL A 66 -7.49 11.16 2.91
N ALA A 67 -8.41 11.75 3.68
CA ALA A 67 -9.81 11.30 3.75
C ALA A 67 -10.53 11.44 2.41
N GLU A 68 -10.36 12.57 1.72
CA GLU A 68 -10.93 12.80 0.38
C GLU A 68 -10.41 11.75 -0.61
N LYS A 69 -9.10 11.49 -0.61
CA LYS A 69 -8.52 10.48 -1.51
C LYS A 69 -9.06 9.08 -1.22
N ILE A 70 -9.17 8.68 0.05
CA ILE A 70 -9.74 7.38 0.45
C ILE A 70 -11.22 7.29 0.06
N ALA A 71 -11.99 8.36 0.21
CA ALA A 71 -13.40 8.40 -0.19
C ALA A 71 -13.56 8.24 -1.71
N CYS A 72 -12.72 8.90 -2.51
CA CYS A 72 -12.69 8.73 -3.97
C CYS A 72 -12.35 7.29 -4.38
N LEU A 73 -11.46 6.61 -3.65
CA LEU A 73 -11.06 5.24 -3.93
C LEU A 73 -12.10 4.21 -3.50
N CYS A 74 -12.97 4.54 -2.54
CA CYS A 74 -13.97 3.61 -1.99
C CYS A 74 -15.37 4.22 -1.94
N MET A 75 -16.00 4.36 -3.10
CA MET A 75 -17.34 4.96 -3.25
C MET A 75 -18.47 4.19 -2.53
N ARG A 76 -18.23 2.94 -2.11
CA ARG A 76 -19.22 2.11 -1.41
C ARG A 76 -19.26 2.36 0.11
N ARG A 77 -18.29 3.08 0.67
CA ARG A 77 -18.19 3.34 2.11
C ARG A 77 -18.60 4.78 2.42
N SER A 78 -19.02 5.02 3.66
CA SER A 78 -19.39 6.35 4.13
C SER A 78 -18.18 7.28 4.21
N GLU A 79 -18.42 8.58 4.09
CA GLU A 79 -17.39 9.60 4.30
C GLU A 79 -16.80 9.53 5.73
N SER A 80 -17.63 9.19 6.73
CA SER A 80 -17.18 8.99 8.11
C SER A 80 -16.16 7.86 8.25
N TRP A 81 -16.31 6.77 7.48
CA TRP A 81 -15.33 5.68 7.44
C TRP A 81 -14.00 6.15 6.85
N ALA A 82 -14.04 6.94 5.77
CA ALA A 82 -12.83 7.50 5.15
C ALA A 82 -12.08 8.45 6.10
N ARG A 83 -12.81 9.31 6.82
CA ARG A 83 -12.22 10.21 7.84
C ARG A 83 -11.60 9.44 9.00
N SER A 84 -12.26 8.41 9.50
CA SER A 84 -11.71 7.53 10.55
C SER A 84 -10.45 6.81 10.08
N LYS A 85 -10.42 6.36 8.82
CA LYS A 85 -9.21 5.76 8.23
C LYS A 85 -8.07 6.76 8.08
N ALA A 86 -8.36 7.97 7.62
CA ALA A 86 -7.36 9.03 7.54
C ALA A 86 -6.77 9.35 8.93
N GLU A 87 -7.60 9.43 9.97
CA GLU A 87 -7.16 9.65 11.34
C GLU A 87 -6.24 8.54 11.86
N ALA A 88 -6.64 7.28 11.68
CA ALA A 88 -5.81 6.13 12.04
C ALA A 88 -4.47 6.14 11.28
N LEU A 89 -4.49 6.50 9.99
CA LEU A 89 -3.31 6.56 9.14
C LEU A 89 -2.36 7.68 9.57
N LEU A 90 -2.87 8.86 9.91
CA LEU A 90 -2.05 9.96 10.44
C LEU A 90 -1.44 9.58 11.79
N ALA A 91 -2.22 9.01 12.70
CA ALA A 91 -1.71 8.57 14.00
C ALA A 91 -0.61 7.51 13.86
N ALA A 92 -0.76 6.58 12.90
CA ALA A 92 0.28 5.61 12.55
C ALA A 92 1.52 6.28 11.92
N ALA A 93 1.32 7.31 11.10
CA ALA A 93 2.41 8.05 10.50
C ALA A 93 3.22 8.85 11.55
N GLU A 94 2.56 9.41 12.57
CA GLU A 94 3.22 10.12 13.69
C GLU A 94 4.08 9.19 14.55
N ARG A 95 3.61 7.96 14.78
CA ARG A 95 4.35 6.93 15.53
C ARG A 95 5.44 6.23 14.71
N ASN A 96 5.54 6.51 13.41
CA ASN A 96 6.46 5.79 12.54
C ASN A 96 7.92 6.05 12.96
N PRO A 97 8.69 5.02 13.33
CA PRO A 97 10.10 5.16 13.71
C PRO A 97 10.98 5.61 12.53
N PHE A 98 10.52 5.42 11.28
CA PHE A 98 11.25 5.77 10.08
C PHE A 98 10.76 7.12 9.53
N ARG A 99 11.54 8.18 9.81
CA ARG A 99 11.20 9.57 9.43
C ARG A 99 11.51 9.93 7.96
N LYS A 100 12.36 9.17 7.27
CA LYS A 100 12.69 9.36 5.84
C LYS A 100 12.79 7.99 5.18
N ALA A 101 12.09 7.79 4.06
CA ALA A 101 12.22 6.58 3.26
C ALA A 101 13.69 6.40 2.88
N PRO A 102 14.39 5.33 3.31
CA PRO A 102 15.84 5.30 3.25
C PRO A 102 16.40 5.23 1.83
N PHE A 103 15.61 4.79 0.84
CA PHE A 103 16.10 4.61 -0.53
C PHE A 103 15.06 4.91 -1.62
N HIS A 104 15.38 5.88 -2.49
CA HIS A 104 14.60 6.25 -3.67
C HIS A 104 14.47 5.10 -4.70
N SER A 105 15.45 4.19 -4.72
CA SER A 105 15.44 2.97 -5.55
C SER A 105 14.41 1.94 -5.08
N HIS A 106 14.11 1.87 -3.78
CA HIS A 106 13.06 1.01 -3.25
C HIS A 106 11.66 1.54 -3.61
N LEU A 107 11.47 2.86 -3.60
CA LEU A 107 10.22 3.50 -4.03
C LEU A 107 9.88 3.20 -5.50
N MET A 108 10.90 3.23 -6.37
CA MET A 108 10.76 2.88 -7.79
C MET A 108 10.40 1.40 -7.99
N SER A 109 10.99 0.50 -7.20
CA SER A 109 10.59 -0.93 -7.22
C SER A 109 9.14 -1.12 -6.74
N HIS A 110 8.71 -0.32 -5.77
CA HIS A 110 7.37 -0.36 -5.20
C HIS A 110 6.29 0.08 -6.20
N GLU A 111 6.51 1.13 -6.99
CA GLU A 111 5.60 1.49 -8.09
C GLU A 111 5.47 0.36 -9.12
N ILE A 112 6.57 -0.33 -9.45
CA ILE A 112 6.55 -1.47 -10.37
C ILE A 112 5.73 -2.63 -9.77
N TYR A 113 5.94 -2.96 -8.48
CA TYR A 113 5.20 -4.03 -7.82
C TYR A 113 3.71 -3.73 -7.69
N VAL A 114 3.34 -2.49 -7.34
CA VAL A 114 1.93 -2.11 -7.26
C VAL A 114 1.28 -2.09 -8.64
N SER A 115 1.98 -1.63 -9.68
CA SER A 115 1.46 -1.64 -11.05
C SER A 115 1.20 -3.06 -11.56
N ILE A 116 2.08 -4.01 -11.25
CA ILE A 116 1.89 -5.43 -11.59
C ILE A 116 0.71 -6.03 -10.82
N LEU A 117 0.59 -5.73 -9.53
CA LEU A 117 -0.51 -6.25 -8.69
C LEU A 117 -1.87 -5.62 -9.06
N ALA A 118 -1.90 -4.34 -9.41
CA ALA A 118 -3.11 -3.62 -9.81
C ALA A 118 -3.58 -3.99 -11.23
N GLY A 119 -2.68 -4.37 -12.13
CA GLY A 119 -3.05 -4.90 -13.45
C GLY A 119 -3.64 -6.32 -13.42
N LEU A 120 -3.61 -6.99 -12.26
CA LEU A 120 -4.11 -8.35 -12.04
C LEU A 120 -5.33 -8.41 -11.12
N ALA A 121 -5.82 -7.27 -10.61
CA ALA A 121 -6.96 -7.14 -9.70
C ALA A 121 -8.20 -6.59 -10.43
#